data_AF-A0A9W6FY23-F1
#
_entry.id   AF-A0A9W6FY23-F1
#
_cell.length_a   1.000
_cell.length_b   1.000
_cell.length_c   1.000
_cell.angle_alpha   90.00
_cell.angle_beta   90.00
_cell.angle_gamma   90.00
#
_symmetry.space_group_name_H-M   'P 1'
#
loop_
_entity.id
_entity.type
_entity.pdbx_description
1 polymer ?
#
loop_
_entity_poly.entity_id
_entity_poly.type
_entity_poly.pdbx_seq_one_letter_code
_entity_poly.pdbx_strand_id
1 'polypeptide(L)' 'MNIMLLGDYYVWYCDWCDTRNLTLQQKFAAGTVTCGACHRHFDTTAQEGEHFACAEGFSPLCEAVRRCRSRFR' A
#
# COMPACT_ATOMS: atom_id res chain seq x y z
N MET A 1 -0.72 7.29 -4.45
CA MET A 1 -1.87 6.55 -3.92
C MET A 1 -1.68 6.33 -2.43
N ASN A 2 -2.57 6.86 -1.59
CA ASN A 2 -2.55 6.61 -0.13
C ASN A 2 -3.48 5.44 0.18
N ILE A 3 -2.97 4.41 0.85
CA ILE A 3 -3.69 3.17 1.16
C ILE A 3 -3.76 3.01 2.67
N MET A 4 -4.95 2.77 3.19
CA MET A 4 -5.23 2.55 4.61
C MET A 4 -6.00 1.23 4.78
N LEU A 5 -5.61 0.45 5.80
CA LEU A 5 -6.36 -0.75 6.20
C LEU A 5 -7.62 -0.37 6.96
N LEU A 6 -8.74 -0.99 6.60
CA LEU A 6 -10.03 -0.85 7.28
C LEU A 6 -10.70 -2.24 7.39
N GLY A 7 -10.34 -2.99 8.43
CA GLY A 7 -10.77 -4.38 8.57
C GLY A 7 -10.28 -5.23 7.39
N ASP A 8 -11.19 -5.96 6.75
CA ASP A 8 -10.90 -6.83 5.59
C ASP A 8 -10.78 -6.08 4.24
N TYR A 9 -10.84 -4.75 4.27
CA TYR A 9 -10.76 -3.89 3.09
C TYR A 9 -9.56 -2.94 3.17
N TYR A 10 -8.95 -2.69 2.02
CA TYR A 10 -8.10 -1.53 1.80
C TYR A 10 -8.93 -0.36 1.29
N VAL A 11 -8.81 0.76 1.98
CA VAL A 11 -9.30 2.07 1.55
C VAL A 11 -8.16 2.75 0.80
N TRP A 12 -8.42 3.20 -0.42
CA TRP A 12 -7.43 3.96 -1.17
C TRP A 12 -8.06 5.10 -1.96
N TYR A 13 -7.30 6.17 -2.13
CA TYR A 13 -7.71 7.32 -2.93
C TYR A 13 -7.09 7.22 -4.32
N CYS A 14 -7.91 7.40 -5.35
CA CYS A 14 -7.42 7.43 -6.72
C CYS A 14 -6.66 8.75 -6.98
N ASP A 15 -5.38 8.67 -7.34
CA ASP A 15 -4.55 9.86 -7.60
C ASP A 15 -5.04 10.72 -8.79
N TRP A 16 -5.96 10.20 -9.61
CA TRP A 16 -6.46 10.90 -10.80
C TRP A 16 -7.80 11.64 -10.57
N CYS A 17 -8.68 11.10 -9.72
CA CYS A 17 -10.03 11.64 -9.54
C CYS A 17 -10.42 11.82 -8.06
N ASP A 18 -9.47 11.65 -7.15
CA ASP A 18 -9.60 11.76 -5.69
C ASP A 18 -10.77 10.95 -5.08
N THR A 19 -11.29 10.00 -5.85
CA THR A 19 -12.40 9.16 -5.42
C THR A 19 -11.87 8.16 -4.41
N ARG A 20 -12.60 8.02 -3.29
CA ARG A 20 -12.36 7.00 -2.28
C ARG A 20 -12.84 5.65 -2.81
N ASN A 21 -11.92 4.70 -2.93
CA ASN A 21 -12.18 3.33 -3.34
C ASN A 21 -12.01 2.37 -2.16
N LEU A 22 -12.79 1.30 -2.18
CA LEU A 22 -12.75 0.22 -1.21
C LEU A 22 -12.46 -1.07 -1.97
N THR A 23 -11.42 -1.80 -1.58
CA THR A 23 -11.02 -3.03 -2.26
C THR A 23 -10.70 -4.09 -1.22
N LEU A 24 -11.27 -5.28 -1.38
CA LEU A 24 -10.97 -6.43 -0.51
C LEU A 24 -9.47 -6.72 -0.50
N GLN A 25 -8.91 -7.04 0.66
CA GLN A 25 -7.49 -7.37 0.78
C GLN A 25 -7.05 -8.47 -0.19
N GLN A 26 -7.88 -9.51 -0.37
CA GLN A 26 -7.61 -10.60 -1.31
C GLN A 26 -7.46 -10.12 -2.77
N LYS A 27 -8.28 -9.15 -3.20
CA LYS A 27 -8.19 -8.56 -4.54
C LYS A 27 -7.02 -7.60 -4.65
N PHE A 28 -6.72 -6.89 -3.57
CA PHE A 28 -5.57 -5.99 -3.50
C PHE A 28 -4.25 -6.76 -3.60
N ALA A 29 -4.18 -7.95 -2.99
CA ALA A 29 -3.06 -8.89 -3.07
C ALA A 29 -2.91 -9.55 -4.45
N ALA A 30 -3.97 -9.54 -5.29
CA ALA A 30 -3.87 -10.04 -6.66
C ALA A 30 -3.05 -9.12 -7.58
N GLY A 31 -2.68 -7.92 -7.13
CA GLY A 31 -1.69 -7.10 -7.79
C GLY A 31 -2.22 -5.99 -8.70
N THR A 32 -3.53 -5.96 -8.96
CA THR A 32 -4.16 -4.90 -9.77
C THR A 32 -5.47 -4.48 -9.15
N VAL A 33 -5.66 -3.17 -9.00
CA VAL A 33 -6.90 -2.57 -8.51
C VAL A 33 -7.45 -1.55 -9.49
N THR A 34 -8.77 -1.47 -9.58
CA THR A 34 -9.46 -0.58 -10.52
C THR A 34 -10.28 0.43 -9.74
N CYS A 35 -10.18 1.71 -10.11
CA CYS A 35 -11.03 2.73 -9.51
C CYS A 35 -12.48 2.56 -10.00
N GLY A 36 -13.45 2.56 -9.07
CA GLY A 36 -14.87 2.42 -9.38
C GLY A 36 -15.50 3.63 -10.08
N ALA A 37 -14.84 4.79 -10.08
CA ALA A 37 -15.35 6.01 -10.74
C ALA A 37 -14.71 6.25 -12.11
N CYS A 38 -13.37 6.25 -12.19
CA CYS A 38 -12.67 6.54 -13.44
C CYS A 38 -12.29 5.29 -14.25
N HIS A 39 -12.55 4.08 -13.72
CA HIS A 39 -12.22 2.80 -14.33
C HIS A 39 -10.75 2.63 -14.72
N ARG A 40 -9.84 3.44 -14.16
CA ARG A 40 -8.40 3.27 -14.35
C ARG A 40 -7.88 2.12 -13.50
N HIS A 41 -6.96 1.37 -14.07
CA HIS A 41 -6.23 0.29 -13.42
C HIS A 41 -4.95 0.83 -12.78
N PHE A 42 -4.63 0.33 -11.59
CA PHE A 42 -3.45 0.65 -10.80
C PHE A 42 -2.81 -0.64 -10.34
N ASP A 43 -1.50 -0.78 -10.54
CA ASP A 43 -0.75 -1.96 -10.10
C ASP A 43 -0.33 -1.80 -8.63
N THR A 44 -0.71 -2.77 -7.80
CA THR A 44 -0.41 -2.80 -6.35
C THR A 44 0.83 -3.62 -6.01
N THR A 45 1.35 -4.42 -6.94
CA THR A 45 2.60 -5.19 -6.78
C THR A 45 3.85 -4.32 -6.74
N ALA A 46 3.78 -3.08 -7.21
CA ALA A 46 4.92 -2.16 -7.22
C ALA A 46 5.31 -1.62 -5.83
N GLN A 47 4.53 -1.91 -4.77
CA GLN A 47 4.78 -1.44 -3.40
C GLN A 47 5.27 -2.54 -2.45
N GLU A 48 5.64 -3.73 -2.92
CA GLU A 48 6.20 -4.80 -2.09
C GLU A 48 7.66 -4.54 -1.62
N GLY A 49 8.17 -3.32 -1.78
CA GLY A 49 9.55 -2.97 -1.43
C GLY A 49 9.74 -2.41 -0.02
N GLU A 50 8.74 -1.73 0.57
CA GLU A 50 8.94 -1.03 1.84
C GLU A 50 7.65 -1.01 2.66
N HIS A 51 7.68 -1.63 3.85
CA HIS A 51 6.82 -1.32 5.00
C HIS A 51 5.43 -1.99 5.14
N PHE A 52 5.35 -3.32 5.01
CA PHE A 52 4.38 -4.12 5.79
C PHE A 52 5.12 -4.94 6.86
N ALA A 53 5.52 -4.29 7.94
CA ALA A 53 6.01 -4.96 9.14
C ALA A 53 5.38 -4.31 10.36
N CYS A 54 4.22 -4.82 10.79
CA CYS A 54 3.69 -4.68 12.15
C CYS A 54 2.47 -5.63 12.30
N ALA A 55 2.72 -6.93 12.39
CA ALA A 55 1.84 -7.87 13.08
C ALA A 55 2.52 -9.25 13.12
N GLU A 56 2.80 -9.70 14.35
CA GLU A 56 2.99 -11.10 14.75
C GLU A 56 4.25 -11.86 14.26
N GLY A 57 5.32 -11.79 15.08
CA GLY A 57 6.06 -13.00 15.49
C GLY A 57 7.24 -13.50 14.62
N PHE A 58 8.44 -13.40 15.19
CA PHE A 58 9.66 -14.19 14.89
C PHE A 58 10.32 -14.06 13.50
N SER A 59 11.29 -13.14 13.39
CA SER A 59 12.51 -13.35 12.56
C SER A 59 13.65 -12.41 12.99
N PRO A 60 14.91 -12.88 13.12
CA PRO A 60 16.03 -12.14 13.73
C PRO A 60 16.80 -11.18 12.81
N LEU A 61 16.22 -10.71 11.70
CA LEU A 61 16.89 -9.80 10.75
C LEU A 61 16.47 -8.33 10.93
N CYS A 62 16.71 -7.78 12.12
CA CYS A 62 16.41 -6.39 12.46
C CYS A 62 17.64 -5.47 12.38
N GLU A 63 18.53 -5.70 11.41
CA GLU A 63 19.78 -4.94 11.26
C GLU A 63 19.92 -4.36 9.87
N ALA A 64 19.03 -3.43 9.47
CA ALA A 64 19.27 -2.70 8.22
C ALA A 64 18.58 -1.33 8.02
N VAL A 65 17.70 -0.83 8.91
CA VAL A 65 16.98 0.43 8.61
C VAL A 65 17.17 1.49 9.68
N ARG A 66 18.45 1.80 9.95
CA ARG A 66 18.86 3.15 10.35
C ARG A 66 19.72 3.76 9.25
N ARG A 67 19.10 4.37 8.25
CA ARG A 67 19.73 5.55 7.64
C ARG A 67 18.70 6.61 7.31
N CYS A 68 18.46 7.37 8.37
CA CYS A 68 17.78 8.64 8.44
C CYS A 68 18.21 9.57 7.30
N ARG A 69 17.18 10.14 6.65
CA ARG A 69 17.11 11.47 6.04
C ARG A 69 18.34 12.36 6.26
N SER A 70 19.09 12.63 5.19
CA SER A 70 19.86 13.88 5.06
C SER A 70 20.34 14.08 3.62
N ARG A 71 19.55 14.76 2.79
CA ARG A 71 20.03 15.59 1.66
C ARG A 71 18.90 16.41 1.04
N PHE A 72 18.45 17.40 1.81
CA PHE A 72 17.92 18.65 1.24
C PHE A 72 18.58 19.78 2.05
N ARG A 73 19.70 20.26 1.53
CA ARG A 73 20.21 21.60 1.75
C ARG A 73 21.00 22.01 0.51
#